data_AF-A0A7G8F737-F1
#
_entry.id   AF-A0A7G8F737-F1
#
_cell.length_a   1.000
_cell.length_b   1.000
_cell.length_c   1.000
_cell.angle_alpha   90.00
_cell.angle_beta   90.00
_cell.angle_gamma   90.00
#
_symmetry.space_group_name_H-M   'P 1'
#
loop_
_entity.id
_entity.type
_entity.pdbx_description
1 polymer ?
#
loop_
_entity_poly.entity_id
_entity_poly.type
_entity_poly.pdbx_seq_one_letter_code
_entity_poly.pdbx_strand_id
1 'polypeptide(L)'
;MELQYCNAQRNLSLRSVNKHSINSSVIPEDFDYSASISMMDVRENLPFVDPENLSPQDVLEILLHLFRQKPGFVDRGHEVNNKETAWVNAFLFRLKPGIDHDGMEAFVVESIGSSVDRMANLR
;
A
#
# COMPACT_ATOMS: atom_id res chain seq x y z
N MET A 1 -58.61 -15.12 -42.25
CA MET A 1 -58.29 -15.79 -40.98
C MET A 1 -56.89 -15.31 -40.60
N GLU A 2 -56.79 -14.56 -39.50
CA GLU A 2 -55.59 -14.22 -38.69
C GLU A 2 -54.40 -13.53 -39.40
N LEU A 3 -54.17 -12.21 -39.25
CA LEU A 3 -53.63 -11.42 -38.13
C LEU A 3 -52.14 -11.67 -37.76
N GLN A 4 -51.34 -10.63 -38.06
CA GLN A 4 -50.16 -10.14 -37.30
C GLN A 4 -48.90 -11.05 -37.33
N TYR A 5 -47.65 -10.59 -37.33
CA TYR A 5 -47.03 -9.58 -36.47
C TYR A 5 -45.66 -9.12 -37.04
N CYS A 6 -45.44 -7.80 -36.98
CA CYS A 6 -44.21 -6.98 -36.92
C CYS A 6 -42.86 -7.41 -37.52
N ASN A 7 -42.40 -6.53 -38.43
CA ASN A 7 -41.01 -6.09 -38.59
C ASN A 7 -40.40 -5.61 -37.26
N ALA A 8 -39.18 -6.07 -36.91
CA ALA A 8 -38.08 -5.26 -36.38
C ALA A 8 -36.93 -6.13 -35.88
N GLN A 9 -35.90 -6.37 -36.68
CA GLN A 9 -34.56 -6.64 -36.13
C GLN A 9 -33.53 -5.79 -36.84
N ARG A 10 -33.14 -4.73 -36.11
CA ARG A 10 -32.15 -3.73 -36.46
C ARG A 10 -30.79 -4.38 -36.58
N ASN A 11 -30.12 -4.09 -37.70
CA ASN A 11 -28.68 -4.15 -37.85
C ASN A 11 -28.02 -3.37 -36.69
N LEU A 12 -27.40 -4.07 -35.75
CA LEU A 12 -26.54 -3.48 -34.73
C LEU A 12 -25.17 -4.15 -34.79
N SER A 13 -24.29 -3.42 -35.45
CA SER A 13 -22.82 -3.47 -35.43
C SER A 13 -22.23 -4.30 -34.30
N LEU A 14 -21.49 -5.35 -34.65
CA LEU A 14 -20.50 -6.01 -33.78
C LEU A 14 -19.33 -5.04 -33.53
N ARG A 15 -19.58 -3.99 -32.74
CA ARG A 15 -18.52 -3.19 -32.13
C ARG A 15 -18.21 -3.78 -30.77
N SER A 16 -17.01 -4.37 -30.70
CA SER A 16 -16.14 -4.41 -29.53
C SER A 16 -16.88 -4.51 -28.19
N VAL A 17 -17.11 -5.75 -27.74
CA VAL A 17 -17.35 -5.98 -26.31
C VAL A 17 -16.03 -5.68 -25.62
N ASN A 18 -15.95 -4.45 -25.14
CA ASN A 18 -14.90 -3.93 -24.29
C ASN A 18 -14.82 -4.88 -23.08
N LYS A 19 -13.87 -5.81 -23.12
CA LYS A 19 -13.45 -6.58 -21.95
C LYS A 19 -13.04 -5.51 -20.93
N HIS A 20 -13.93 -5.18 -20.02
CA HIS A 20 -13.54 -4.54 -18.77
C HIS A 20 -12.68 -5.58 -18.09
N SER A 21 -11.38 -5.51 -18.41
CA SER A 21 -10.31 -6.04 -17.59
C SER A 21 -10.71 -5.65 -16.19
N ILE A 22 -10.99 -6.65 -15.38
CA ILE A 22 -11.03 -6.50 -13.94
C ILE A 22 -9.73 -5.77 -13.66
N ASN A 23 -9.81 -4.50 -13.28
CA ASN A 23 -8.66 -3.78 -12.79
C ASN A 23 -8.34 -4.49 -11.48
N SER A 24 -7.62 -5.61 -11.57
CA SER A 24 -6.65 -5.99 -10.57
C SER A 24 -5.94 -4.68 -10.30
N SER A 25 -6.19 -4.09 -9.15
CA SER A 25 -5.45 -2.95 -8.66
C SER A 25 -4.01 -3.39 -8.65
N VAL A 26 -3.32 -3.20 -9.78
CA VAL A 26 -1.90 -3.35 -9.91
C VAL A 26 -1.40 -2.40 -8.84
N ILE A 27 -0.87 -2.95 -7.75
CA ILE A 27 -0.03 -2.15 -6.88
C ILE A 27 0.99 -1.59 -7.85
N PRO A 28 1.11 -0.26 -8.02
CA PRO A 28 2.18 0.24 -8.83
C PRO A 28 3.44 -0.35 -8.22
N GLU A 29 4.12 -1.25 -8.94
CA GLU A 29 5.40 -1.80 -8.51
C GLU A 29 6.40 -0.66 -8.25
N ASP A 30 6.07 0.54 -8.73
CA ASP A 30 6.82 1.78 -8.67
C ASP A 30 6.40 2.77 -7.56
N PHE A 31 5.48 2.42 -6.64
CA PHE A 31 5.17 3.35 -5.55
C PHE A 31 6.39 3.49 -4.63
N ASP A 32 6.88 4.72 -4.51
CA ASP A 32 8.04 5.02 -3.67
C ASP A 32 7.67 4.99 -2.18
N TYR A 33 7.98 3.88 -1.52
CA TYR A 33 7.83 3.72 -0.06
C TYR A 33 9.02 4.27 0.74
N SER A 34 10.01 4.91 0.13
CA SER A 34 11.09 5.52 0.90
C SER A 34 10.55 6.66 1.78
N ALA A 35 10.90 6.62 3.06
CA ALA A 35 10.48 7.62 4.03
C ALA A 35 11.38 7.57 5.27
N SER A 36 11.41 8.69 5.99
CA SER A 36 12.01 8.79 7.31
C SER A 36 11.22 9.78 8.16
N ILE A 37 11.28 9.63 9.47
CA ILE A 37 10.67 10.57 10.43
C ILE A 37 11.63 10.75 11.61
N SER A 38 11.90 12.00 12.01
CA SER A 38 12.74 12.25 13.18
C SER A 38 12.04 11.79 14.46
N MET A 39 12.79 11.45 15.51
CA MET A 39 12.17 11.10 16.79
C MET A 39 11.37 12.26 17.39
N MET A 40 11.73 13.51 17.06
CA MET A 40 10.98 14.69 17.47
C MET A 40 9.62 14.74 16.75
N ASP A 41 9.60 14.53 15.44
CA ASP A 41 8.37 14.49 14.65
C ASP A 41 7.44 13.35 15.06
N VAL A 42 7.98 12.19 15.49
CA VAL A 42 7.16 11.12 16.07
C VAL A 42 6.42 11.62 17.31
N ARG A 43 7.12 12.27 18.25
CA ARG A 43 6.50 12.79 19.47
C ARG A 43 5.48 13.89 19.19
N GLU A 44 5.70 14.70 18.16
CA GLU A 44 4.81 15.79 17.77
C GLU A 44 3.54 15.31 17.04
N ASN A 45 3.70 14.35 16.10
CA ASN A 45 2.61 13.93 15.22
C ASN A 45 1.90 12.66 15.70
N LEU A 46 2.54 11.84 16.53
CA LEU A 46 2.05 10.57 17.06
C LEU A 46 2.20 10.55 18.59
N PRO A 47 1.41 11.36 19.34
CA PRO A 47 1.62 11.60 20.77
C PRO A 47 1.43 10.37 21.68
N PHE A 48 0.85 9.27 21.15
CA PHE A 48 0.68 8.01 21.87
C PHE A 48 1.80 7.00 21.60
N VAL A 49 2.71 7.32 20.67
CA VAL A 49 3.85 6.48 20.33
C VAL A 49 5.08 6.95 21.11
N ASP A 50 5.72 6.02 21.83
CA ASP A 50 7.02 6.29 22.47
C ASP A 50 8.16 5.82 21.56
N PRO A 51 8.91 6.73 20.91
CA PRO A 51 9.98 6.36 19.98
C PRO A 51 11.13 5.59 20.64
N GLU A 52 11.29 5.65 21.97
CA GLU A 52 12.34 4.87 22.66
C GLU A 52 11.89 3.43 23.00
N ASN A 53 10.58 3.15 22.95
CA ASN A 53 10.05 1.85 23.32
C ASN A 53 8.83 1.46 22.46
N LEU A 54 9.08 1.26 21.17
CA LEU A 54 8.05 0.88 20.21
C LEU A 54 7.42 -0.48 20.54
N SER A 55 6.09 -0.50 20.54
CA SER A 55 5.29 -1.72 20.37
C SER A 55 5.18 -2.09 18.89
N PRO A 56 4.82 -3.35 18.57
CA PRO A 56 4.55 -3.74 17.18
C PRO A 56 3.44 -2.90 16.51
N GLN A 57 2.48 -2.39 17.29
CA GLN A 57 1.42 -1.53 16.79
C GLN A 57 1.96 -0.16 16.40
N ASP A 58 2.87 0.40 17.20
CA ASP A 58 3.48 1.71 16.95
C ASP A 58 4.30 1.71 15.66
N VAL A 59 5.01 0.61 15.38
CA VAL A 59 5.76 0.44 14.11
C VAL A 59 4.82 0.56 12.91
N LEU A 60 3.69 -0.13 12.95
CA LEU A 60 2.70 -0.06 11.88
C LEU A 60 2.09 1.34 11.79
N GLU A 61 1.80 1.98 12.92
CA GLU A 61 1.24 3.33 12.96
C GLU A 61 2.18 4.36 12.34
N ILE A 62 3.48 4.31 12.66
CA ILE A 62 4.51 5.17 12.05
C ILE A 62 4.58 4.95 10.54
N LEU A 63 4.61 3.68 10.08
CA LEU A 63 4.66 3.37 8.64
C LEU A 63 3.44 3.91 7.89
N LEU A 64 2.23 3.70 8.43
CA LEU A 64 1.01 4.21 7.83
C LEU A 64 0.94 5.74 7.86
N HIS A 65 1.42 6.37 8.93
CA HIS A 65 1.53 7.83 9.02
C HIS A 65 2.40 8.37 7.88
N LEU A 66 3.60 7.83 7.72
CA LEU A 66 4.54 8.21 6.65
C LEU A 66 3.95 8.02 5.26
N PHE A 67 3.38 6.85 4.97
CA PHE A 67 2.88 6.56 3.63
C PHE A 67 1.64 7.39 3.27
N ARG A 68 0.77 7.70 4.23
CA ARG A 68 -0.41 8.56 3.99
C ARG A 68 -0.06 9.99 3.60
N GLN A 69 1.14 10.46 3.93
CA GLN A 69 1.63 11.77 3.47
C GLN A 69 2.06 11.77 1.99
N LYS A 70 2.33 10.60 1.41
CA LYS A 70 2.84 10.50 0.04
C LYS A 70 1.69 10.52 -0.98
N PRO A 71 1.77 11.38 -2.02
CA PRO A 71 0.73 11.45 -3.05
C PRO A 71 0.48 10.11 -3.72
N GLY A 72 -0.79 9.72 -3.85
CA GLY A 72 -1.18 8.47 -4.51
C GLY A 72 -1.08 7.22 -3.63
N PHE A 73 -0.71 7.35 -2.34
CA PHE A 73 -0.82 6.22 -1.42
C PHE A 73 -2.28 5.81 -1.24
N VAL A 74 -2.53 4.51 -1.39
CA VAL A 74 -3.83 3.89 -1.10
C VAL A 74 -3.55 2.71 -0.18
N ASP A 75 -4.16 2.71 1.01
CA ASP A 75 -4.10 1.60 1.95
C ASP A 75 -4.98 0.45 1.43
N ARG A 76 -4.34 -0.63 0.98
CA ARG A 76 -4.98 -1.85 0.45
C ARG A 76 -4.92 -3.01 1.44
N GLY A 77 -4.40 -2.78 2.64
CA GLY A 77 -4.26 -3.79 3.68
C GLY A 77 -2.89 -3.75 4.35
N HIS A 78 -2.88 -4.05 5.64
CA HIS A 78 -1.69 -4.05 6.48
C HIS A 78 -1.82 -5.07 7.61
N GLU A 79 -0.69 -5.50 8.16
CA GLU A 79 -0.63 -6.48 9.24
C GLU A 79 0.51 -6.11 10.22
N VAL A 80 0.19 -6.16 11.51
CA VAL A 80 1.19 -6.04 12.58
C VAL A 80 2.05 -7.31 12.59
N ASN A 81 3.37 -7.15 12.68
CA ASN A 81 4.29 -8.28 12.70
C ASN A 81 5.10 -8.33 14.01
N ASN A 82 6.07 -7.43 14.19
CA ASN A 82 6.91 -7.41 15.40
C ASN A 82 7.41 -5.99 15.72
N LYS A 83 8.32 -5.87 16.70
CA LYS A 83 8.84 -4.58 17.19
C LYS A 83 9.64 -3.76 16.18
N GLU A 84 9.93 -4.30 15.01
CA GLU A 84 10.73 -3.62 13.99
C GLU A 84 10.08 -3.64 12.61
N THR A 85 9.09 -4.50 12.37
CA THR A 85 8.55 -4.74 11.03
C THR A 85 7.03 -4.78 11.01
N ALA A 86 6.45 -4.43 9.87
CA ALA A 86 5.03 -4.58 9.58
C ALA A 86 4.80 -4.77 8.08
N TRP A 87 3.67 -5.39 7.74
CA TRP A 87 3.23 -5.51 6.35
C TRP A 87 2.34 -4.34 5.97
N VAL A 88 2.59 -3.74 4.80
CA VAL A 88 1.69 -2.75 4.18
C VAL A 88 1.63 -3.02 2.68
N ASN A 89 0.42 -3.08 2.12
CA ASN A 89 0.17 -3.32 0.69
C ASN A 89 0.92 -4.54 0.14
N ALA A 90 1.03 -5.61 0.94
CA ALA A 90 1.74 -6.85 0.60
C ALA A 90 3.28 -6.74 0.46
N PHE A 91 3.87 -5.65 0.95
CA PHE A 91 5.31 -5.48 1.18
C PHE A 91 5.62 -5.54 2.67
N LEU A 92 6.78 -6.10 3.01
CA LEU A 92 7.31 -6.16 4.36
C LEU A 92 8.32 -5.02 4.56
N PHE A 93 8.00 -4.13 5.50
CA PHE A 93 8.85 -3.00 5.84
C PHE A 93 9.49 -3.22 7.20
N ARG A 94 10.70 -2.69 7.35
CA ARG A 94 11.40 -2.53 8.62
C ARG A 94 11.58 -1.06 8.93
N LEU A 95 11.25 -0.67 10.16
CA LEU A 95 11.54 0.64 10.70
C LEU A 95 12.87 0.54 11.47
N LYS A 96 13.92 1.19 10.95
CA LYS A 96 15.27 1.16 11.53
C LYS A 96 15.62 2.48 12.20
N PRO A 97 16.24 2.49 13.38
CA PRO A 97 16.87 3.71 13.87
C PRO A 97 18.01 4.10 12.93
N GLY A 98 18.14 5.40 12.68
CA GLY A 98 19.10 5.98 11.77
C GLY A 98 19.25 7.47 12.01
N ILE A 99 19.89 8.14 11.06
CA ILE A 99 20.09 9.59 11.07
C ILE A 99 19.45 10.16 9.81
N ASP A 100 18.68 11.23 9.94
CA ASP A 100 18.06 11.92 8.81
C ASP A 100 19.04 12.89 8.10
N HIS A 101 18.51 13.65 7.13
CA HIS A 101 19.28 14.60 6.34
C HIS A 101 19.81 15.80 7.13
N ASP A 102 19.22 16.10 8.29
CA ASP A 102 19.62 17.19 9.17
C ASP A 102 20.57 16.72 10.28
N GLY A 103 20.93 15.44 10.29
CA GLY A 103 21.83 14.86 11.29
C GLY A 103 21.14 14.48 12.61
N MET A 104 19.80 14.41 12.62
CA MET A 104 19.01 14.10 13.82
C MET A 104 18.66 12.61 13.87
N GLU A 105 18.45 12.11 15.09
CA GLU A 105 17.96 10.75 15.31
C GLU A 105 16.58 10.56 14.69
N ALA A 106 16.46 9.54 13.86
CA ALA A 106 15.27 9.30 13.07
C ALA A 106 15.00 7.81 12.91
N PHE A 107 13.77 7.51 12.49
CA PHE A 107 13.43 6.23 11.91
C PHE A 107 13.48 6.30 10.40
N VAL A 108 14.10 5.30 9.78
CA VAL A 108 14.20 5.13 8.33
C VAL A 108 13.46 3.87 7.92
N VAL A 109 12.65 3.98 6.87
CA VAL A 109 11.89 2.86 6.30
C VAL A 109 12.78 2.08 5.33
N GLU A 110 12.89 0.78 5.56
CA GLU A 110 13.55 -0.18 4.67
C GLU A 110 12.52 -1.18 4.15
N SER A 111 12.42 -1.35 2.82
CA SER A 111 11.69 -2.48 2.22
C SER A 111 12.58 -3.72 2.25
N ILE A 112 12.13 -4.78 2.92
CA ILE A 112 12.92 -6.01 3.13
C ILE A 112 12.30 -7.26 2.48
N GLY A 113 11.18 -7.10 1.77
CA GLY A 113 10.60 -8.16 0.96
C GLY A 113 9.18 -7.87 0.52
N SER A 114 8.64 -8.75 -0.32
CA SER A 114 7.26 -8.71 -0.78
C SER A 114 6.60 -10.09 -0.71
N SER A 115 5.27 -10.09 -0.75
CA SER A 115 4.47 -11.31 -0.89
C SER A 115 4.81 -12.09 -2.17
N VAL A 116 5.20 -11.39 -3.25
CA VAL A 116 5.65 -12.00 -4.51
C VAL A 116 6.98 -12.73 -4.31
N ASP A 117 7.94 -12.13 -3.61
CA ASP A 117 9.22 -12.78 -3.28
C ASP A 117 9.00 -14.05 -2.45
N ARG A 118 8.06 -14.00 -1.50
CA ARG A 118 7.68 -15.17 -0.69
C ARG A 118 7.11 -16.30 -1.55
N MET A 119 6.26 -15.98 -2.52
CA MET A 119 5.68 -16.97 -3.44
C MET A 119 6.72 -17.53 -4.42
N ALA A 120 7.69 -16.72 -4.85
CA ALA A 120 8.76 -17.16 -5.74
C ALA A 120 9.68 -18.20 -5.07
N ASN A 121 9.92 -18.08 -3.76
CA ASN A 121 10.74 -19.01 -2.98
C ASN A 121 10.05 -20.35 -2.64
N LEU A 122 8.78 -20.53 -3.00
CA LEU A 122 8.01 -21.77 -2.78
C LEU A 122 7.95 -22.67 -4.02
N ARG A 123 8.72 -22.34 -5.08
CA ARG A 123 8.73 -23.08 -6.35
C ARG A 123 9.83 -24.13 -6.43
#